data_AF-A0A7Z1N8V6-F1
#
_entry.id   AF-A0A7Z1N8V6-F1
#
_cell.length_a   1.000
_cell.length_b   1.000
_cell.length_c   1.000
_cell.angle_alpha   90.00
_cell.angle_beta   90.00
_cell.angle_gamma   90.00
#
_symmetry.space_group_name_H-M   'P 1'
#
loop_
_entity.id
_entity.type
_entity.pdbx_description
1 polymer ?
#
loop_
_entity_poly.entity_id
_entity_poly.type
_entity_poly.pdbx_seq_one_letter_code
_entity_poly.pdbx_strand_id
1 'polypeptide(L)'
;MKNYKKYLIVLVLCLTVLSGCNLPGLKNSHSDDDVRITSLGTSESQIISHMMRLLIEHDTKGEIKPTLINNLGSSTIQHNAVTSGQANMSGTRYTGTDLTGALKEDPIKDPKK
;
A
#
# COMPACT_ATOMS: atom_id res chain seq x y z
N MET A 1 -48.41 16.20 -13.76
CA MET A 1 -47.17 15.76 -14.43
C MET A 1 -45.98 16.74 -14.39
N LYS A 2 -45.98 17.76 -13.50
CA LYS A 2 -44.90 18.78 -13.44
C LYS A 2 -43.89 18.56 -12.30
N ASN A 3 -44.29 17.80 -11.28
CA ASN A 3 -43.51 17.61 -10.04
C ASN A 3 -42.49 16.45 -10.15
N TYR A 4 -42.79 15.40 -10.92
CA TYR A 4 -41.83 14.30 -11.14
C TYR A 4 -40.58 14.74 -11.91
N LYS A 5 -40.73 15.69 -12.86
CA LYS A 5 -39.60 16.26 -13.60
C LYS A 5 -38.65 17.00 -12.67
N LYS A 6 -39.18 17.67 -11.63
CA LYS A 6 -38.36 18.37 -10.62
C LYS A 6 -37.56 17.38 -9.76
N TYR A 7 -38.17 16.30 -9.30
CA TYR A 7 -37.47 15.26 -8.54
C TYR A 7 -36.38 14.56 -9.36
N LEU A 8 -36.62 14.32 -10.64
CA LEU A 8 -35.64 13.71 -11.54
C LEU A 8 -34.42 14.63 -11.78
N ILE A 9 -34.65 15.95 -11.89
CA ILE A 9 -33.56 16.94 -12.01
C ILE A 9 -32.71 16.98 -10.73
N VAL A 10 -33.34 16.95 -9.55
CA VAL A 10 -32.63 16.93 -8.27
C VAL A 10 -31.82 15.64 -8.10
N LEU A 11 -32.35 14.49 -8.51
CA LEU A 11 -31.65 13.21 -8.47
C LEU A 11 -30.39 13.23 -9.36
N VAL A 12 -30.53 13.72 -10.59
CA VAL A 12 -29.39 13.83 -11.54
C VAL A 12 -28.34 14.80 -11.00
N LEU A 13 -28.75 15.92 -10.40
CA LEU A 13 -27.83 16.87 -9.78
C LEU A 13 -27.05 16.24 -8.61
N CYS A 14 -27.73 15.51 -7.72
CA CYS A 14 -27.06 14.79 -6.63
C CYS A 14 -26.05 13.76 -7.15
N LEU A 15 -26.40 13.01 -8.20
CA LEU A 15 -25.49 12.03 -8.81
C LEU A 15 -24.24 12.71 -9.41
N THR A 16 -24.37 13.89 -10.02
CA THR A 16 -23.22 14.63 -10.54
C THR A 16 -22.32 15.22 -9.45
N VAL A 17 -22.88 15.62 -8.31
CA VAL A 17 -22.11 16.12 -7.17
C VAL A 17 -21.38 14.98 -6.45
N LEU A 18 -21.99 13.79 -6.35
CA LEU A 18 -21.33 12.60 -5.78
C LEU A 18 -20.11 12.17 -6.59
N SER A 19 -20.13 12.29 -7.92
CA SER A 19 -18.99 11.97 -8.79
C SER A 19 -17.82 12.97 -8.63
N GLY A 20 -18.05 14.15 -8.06
CA GLY A 20 -17.05 15.20 -7.86
C GLY A 20 -16.52 15.31 -6.42
N CYS A 21 -17.12 14.61 -5.47
CA CYS A 21 -16.67 14.60 -4.08
C CYS A 21 -15.44 13.68 -3.93
N ASN A 22 -14.28 14.20 -4.31
CA ASN A 22 -13.00 13.65 -3.86
C ASN A 22 -12.91 13.92 -2.36
N LEU A 23 -13.31 12.94 -1.53
CA LEU A 23 -13.36 13.07 -0.08
C LEU A 23 -11.94 13.47 0.41
N PRO A 24 -11.77 14.63 1.07
CA PRO A 24 -10.45 15.05 1.54
C PRO A 24 -10.00 14.04 2.59
N GLY A 25 -9.03 13.20 2.25
CA GLY A 25 -8.56 12.08 3.09
C GLY A 25 -8.82 10.68 2.52
N LEU A 26 -9.60 10.54 1.45
CA LEU A 26 -9.75 9.29 0.68
C LEU A 26 -9.15 9.49 -0.72
N LYS A 27 -7.89 9.91 -0.73
CA LYS A 27 -7.16 10.10 -1.99
C LYS A 27 -6.89 8.72 -2.57
N ASN A 28 -7.80 8.23 -3.41
CA ASN A 28 -7.54 7.14 -4.34
C ASN A 28 -6.65 7.66 -5.49
N SER A 29 -5.56 8.37 -5.17
CA SER A 29 -4.53 8.71 -6.15
C SER A 29 -3.55 7.56 -6.18
N HIS A 30 -3.89 6.52 -6.92
CA HIS A 30 -2.85 5.69 -7.52
C HIS A 30 -2.16 6.56 -8.58
N SER A 31 -1.32 7.50 -8.15
CA SER A 31 -0.25 8.00 -9.02
C SER A 31 0.79 6.88 -9.07
N ASP A 32 1.24 6.56 -10.28
CA ASP A 32 2.27 5.54 -10.52
C ASP A 32 3.56 5.82 -9.74
N ASP A 33 3.78 7.07 -9.32
CA ASP A 33 4.97 7.54 -8.61
C ASP A 33 4.93 7.36 -7.08
N ASP A 34 3.87 6.76 -6.52
CA ASP A 34 3.69 6.70 -5.06
C ASP A 34 4.35 5.46 -4.45
N VAL A 35 5.27 5.67 -3.49
CA VAL A 35 6.00 4.58 -2.81
C VAL A 35 5.16 4.07 -1.64
N ARG A 36 4.86 2.77 -1.65
CA ARG A 36 4.02 2.06 -0.68
C ARG A 36 4.83 0.94 -0.03
N ILE A 37 5.16 1.15 1.23
CA ILE A 37 6.03 0.28 2.02
C ILE A 37 5.18 -0.61 2.92
N THR A 38 5.30 -1.93 2.77
CA THR A 38 4.62 -2.90 3.63
C THR A 38 5.37 -3.13 4.94
N SER A 39 4.65 -3.20 6.06
CA SER A 39 5.18 -3.52 7.39
C SER A 39 4.33 -4.57 8.11
N LEU A 40 5.00 -5.50 8.80
CA LEU A 40 4.37 -6.40 9.76
C LEU A 40 3.95 -5.65 11.02
N GLY A 41 3.14 -6.31 11.86
CA GLY A 41 2.76 -5.83 13.19
C GLY A 41 3.87 -5.90 14.25
N THR A 42 5.08 -6.35 13.90
CA THR A 42 6.23 -6.43 14.81
C THR A 42 6.94 -5.08 14.91
N SER A 43 7.50 -4.78 16.09
CA SER A 43 8.24 -3.54 16.30
C SER A 43 9.45 -3.39 15.36
N GLU A 44 10.17 -4.48 15.11
CA GLU A 44 11.29 -4.50 14.15
C GLU A 44 10.86 -4.03 12.77
N SER A 45 9.81 -4.64 12.22
CA SER A 45 9.32 -4.28 10.89
C SER A 45 8.86 -2.83 10.83
N GLN A 46 8.17 -2.35 11.86
CA GLN A 46 7.68 -0.97 11.91
C GLN A 46 8.83 0.03 11.98
N ILE A 47 9.82 -0.20 12.85
CA ILE A 47 10.99 0.67 13.00
C ILE A 47 11.73 0.79 11.65
N ILE A 48 12.03 -0.34 11.01
CA ILE A 48 12.76 -0.34 9.74
C ILE A 48 11.92 0.30 8.62
N SER A 49 10.62 0.00 8.54
CA SER A 49 9.74 0.60 7.53
C SER A 49 9.62 2.12 7.69
N HIS A 50 9.54 2.62 8.93
CA HIS A 50 9.55 4.06 9.20
C HIS A 50 10.92 4.69 8.91
N MET A 51 12.02 3.99 9.18
CA MET A 51 13.36 4.43 8.82
C MET A 51 13.50 4.59 7.30
N MET A 52 13.02 3.62 6.52
CA MET A 52 13.02 3.69 5.05
C MET A 52 12.13 4.82 4.53
N ARG A 53 10.95 5.03 5.11
CA ARG A 53 10.08 6.17 4.76
C ARG A 53 10.81 7.50 4.94
N LEU A 54 11.41 7.70 6.11
CA LEU A 54 12.14 8.93 6.44
C LEU A 54 13.36 9.13 5.54
N LEU A 55 14.09 8.06 5.23
CA LEU A 55 15.25 8.10 4.33
C LEU A 55 14.85 8.52 2.92
N ILE A 56 13.80 7.91 2.35
CA ILE A 56 13.31 8.26 1.02
C ILE A 56 12.78 9.70 0.99
N GLU A 57 12.00 10.11 2.00
CA GLU A 57 11.49 11.48 2.10
C GLU A 57 12.64 12.50 2.20
N HIS A 58 13.68 12.19 2.97
CA HIS A 58 14.87 13.02 3.10
C HIS A 58 15.65 13.13 1.79
N ASP A 59 15.98 11.99 1.16
CA ASP A 59 16.86 11.95 -0.02
C ASP A 59 16.17 12.51 -1.27
N THR A 60 14.84 12.42 -1.33
CA THR A 60 14.02 13.04 -2.39
C THR A 60 13.60 14.47 -2.07
N LYS A 61 14.10 15.07 -0.99
CA LYS A 61 13.77 16.43 -0.55
C LYS A 61 12.26 16.68 -0.43
N GLY A 62 11.52 15.65 -0.04
CA GLY A 62 10.07 15.67 0.13
C GLY A 62 9.25 15.58 -1.16
N GLU A 63 9.88 15.35 -2.33
CA GLU A 63 9.18 15.07 -3.59
C GLU A 63 8.42 13.74 -3.52
N ILE A 64 9.04 12.71 -2.94
CA ILE A 64 8.40 11.42 -2.69
C ILE A 64 8.03 11.32 -1.22
N LYS A 65 6.77 10.99 -0.95
CA LYS A 65 6.24 10.83 0.40
C LYS A 65 5.70 9.41 0.58
N PRO A 66 6.56 8.45 0.97
CA PRO A 66 6.13 7.07 1.04
C PRO A 66 5.04 6.86 2.10
N THR A 67 4.09 6.00 1.78
CA THR A 67 3.04 5.56 2.69
C THR A 67 3.34 4.17 3.23
N LEU A 68 2.93 3.89 4.48
CA LEU A 68 3.08 2.55 5.06
C LEU A 68 1.75 1.80 5.02
N ILE A 69 1.78 0.57 4.54
CA ILE A 69 0.73 -0.43 4.74
C ILE A 69 1.16 -1.24 5.96
N ASN A 70 0.66 -0.84 7.12
CA ASN A 70 1.11 -1.38 8.41
C ASN A 70 0.27 -2.59 8.84
N ASN A 71 0.76 -3.30 9.87
CA ASN A 71 0.05 -4.36 10.57
C ASN A 71 -0.31 -5.57 9.68
N LEU A 72 0.51 -5.87 8.67
CA LEU A 72 0.37 -7.10 7.88
C LEU A 72 0.69 -8.33 8.74
N GLY A 73 -0.13 -9.38 8.59
CA GLY A 73 -0.09 -10.55 9.47
C GLY A 73 1.07 -11.52 9.19
N SER A 74 1.65 -11.50 7.99
CA SER A 74 2.78 -12.36 7.64
C SER A 74 3.57 -11.84 6.43
N SER A 75 4.78 -12.36 6.23
CA SER A 75 5.60 -12.11 5.04
C SER A 75 4.93 -12.58 3.75
N THR A 76 4.07 -13.60 3.81
CA THR A 76 3.26 -14.04 2.65
C THR A 76 2.28 -12.96 2.22
N ILE A 77 1.62 -12.28 3.18
CA ILE A 77 0.72 -11.17 2.84
C ILE A 77 1.51 -9.98 2.29
N GLN A 78 2.70 -9.69 2.84
CA GLN A 78 3.60 -8.68 2.25
C GLN A 78 4.00 -9.03 0.82
N HIS A 79 4.40 -10.28 0.56
CA HIS A 79 4.75 -10.75 -0.77
C HIS A 79 3.58 -10.57 -1.74
N ASN A 80 2.38 -11.02 -1.37
CA ASN A 80 1.18 -10.87 -2.17
C ASN A 80 0.84 -9.39 -2.45
N ALA A 81 1.00 -8.51 -1.46
CA ALA A 81 0.77 -7.08 -1.64
C ALA A 81 1.72 -6.47 -2.68
N VAL A 82 3.00 -6.86 -2.66
CA VAL A 82 3.98 -6.40 -3.65
C VAL A 82 3.72 -6.99 -5.04
N THR A 83 3.51 -8.30 -5.15
CA THR A 83 3.29 -8.97 -6.45
C THR A 83 1.96 -8.60 -7.10
N SER A 84 0.95 -8.21 -6.32
CA SER A 84 -0.34 -7.73 -6.83
C SER A 84 -0.36 -6.22 -7.12
N GLY A 85 0.76 -5.50 -6.89
CA GLY A 85 0.86 -4.07 -7.13
C GLY A 85 0.16 -3.17 -6.09
N GLN A 86 -0.40 -3.76 -5.02
CA GLN A 86 -0.95 -3.00 -3.89
C GLN A 86 0.15 -2.28 -3.10
N ALA A 87 1.37 -2.78 -3.17
CA ALA A 87 2.58 -2.16 -2.67
C ALA A 87 3.72 -2.31 -3.69
N ASN A 88 4.78 -1.52 -3.55
CA ASN A 88 5.98 -1.63 -4.38
C ASN A 88 7.26 -1.83 -3.55
N MET A 89 7.16 -1.83 -2.22
CA MET A 89 8.28 -2.09 -1.32
C MET A 89 7.84 -2.91 -0.10
N SER A 90 8.73 -3.79 0.38
CA SER A 90 8.63 -4.39 1.71
C SER A 90 9.70 -3.80 2.61
N GLY A 91 9.29 -3.27 3.77
CA GLY A 91 10.23 -2.64 4.69
C GLY A 91 11.20 -3.65 5.31
N THR A 92 10.73 -4.88 5.59
CA THR A 92 11.57 -5.98 6.07
C THR A 92 11.19 -7.28 5.38
N ARG A 93 12.21 -8.08 5.05
CA ARG A 93 12.10 -9.42 4.46
C ARG A 93 13.27 -10.27 4.95
N TYR A 94 13.05 -11.57 5.06
CA TYR A 94 14.04 -12.49 5.63
C TYR A 94 14.32 -13.60 4.64
N THR A 95 15.58 -13.75 4.27
CA THR A 95 16.01 -14.67 3.20
C THR A 95 15.54 -16.10 3.41
N GLY A 96 15.67 -16.67 4.61
CA GLY A 96 15.20 -18.03 4.90
C GLY A 96 13.68 -18.20 4.80
N THR A 97 12.94 -17.22 5.32
CA THR A 97 11.46 -17.20 5.23
C THR A 97 11.00 -17.11 3.78
N ASP A 98 11.66 -16.27 2.98
CA ASP A 98 11.27 -16.05 1.60
C ASP A 98 11.73 -17.14 0.65
N LEU A 99 12.88 -17.77 0.93
CA LEU A 99 13.37 -18.93 0.18
C LEU A 99 12.34 -20.07 0.22
N THR A 100 11.91 -20.45 1.41
CA THR A 100 10.99 -21.58 1.59
C THR A 100 9.52 -21.18 1.41
N GLY A 101 9.16 -19.93 1.75
CA GLY A 101 7.79 -19.45 1.69
C GLY A 101 7.40 -18.90 0.32
N ALA A 102 8.06 -17.83 -0.12
CA ALA A 102 7.71 -17.12 -1.36
C ALA A 102 8.24 -17.84 -2.61
N LEU A 103 9.51 -18.27 -2.58
CA LEU A 103 10.17 -18.94 -3.70
C LEU A 103 9.86 -20.45 -3.77
N LYS A 104 9.34 -21.04 -2.67
CA LYS A 104 9.02 -22.47 -2.57
C LYS A 104 10.22 -23.39 -2.84
N GLU A 105 11.41 -22.90 -2.54
CA GLU A 105 12.65 -23.65 -2.65
C GLU A 105 12.92 -24.46 -1.38
N ASP A 106 13.78 -25.47 -1.48
CA ASP A 106 14.19 -26.25 -0.32
C ASP A 106 15.02 -25.42 0.68
N PRO A 107 14.88 -25.66 2.00
CA PRO A 107 15.68 -24.97 2.99
C PRO A 107 17.17 -25.33 2.85
N ILE A 108 18.02 -24.31 2.79
CA ILE A 108 19.48 -24.47 2.83
C ILE A 108 19.89 -24.71 4.29
N LYS A 109 20.47 -25.89 4.56
CA LYS A 109 20.93 -26.30 5.90
C LYS A 109 22.44 -26.44 6.02
N ASP A 110 23.16 -26.39 4.91
CA ASP A 110 24.62 -26.51 4.89
C ASP A 110 25.24 -25.12 5.16
N PRO A 111 25.94 -24.93 6.29
CA PRO A 111 26.56 -23.64 6.63
C PRO A 111 27.78 -23.30 5.76
N LYS A 112 28.27 -24.23 4.94
CA LYS A 112 29.43 -24.05 4.05
C LYS A 112 29.06 -23.80 2.59
N LYS A 113 27.76 -23.85 2.25
CA LYS A 113 27.26 -23.45 0.93
C LYS A 113 26.97 -21.96 0.87
#